data_AF-A0A529XDA9-F1
#
_entry.id   AF-A0A529XDA9-F1
#
_cell.length_a   1.000
_cell.length_b   1.000
_cell.length_c   1.000
_cell.angle_alpha   90.00
_cell.angle_beta   90.00
_cell.angle_gamma   90.00
#
_symmetry.space_group_name_H-M   'P 1'
#
loop_
_entity.id
_entity.type
_entity.pdbx_description
1 polymer ?
#
loop_
_entity_poly.entity_id
_entity_poly.type
_entity_poly.pdbx_seq_one_letter_code
_entity_poly.pdbx_strand_id
1 'polypeptide(L)'
;LWIQRPLDFSSFPTVLLIATMLRLSLNIATTRMILSHGNEGTHAAGYVISGFSKLVMSSDFVIGLIVFMILIVVNFIVITKGATRIAEVGARFTLDAIPGKQMSIDADLSAGMIDEKTAQLRRRELEEESSFFGSMDGASKFVRGDAIAGLIITAIN
;
A
#
# COMPACT_ATOMS: atom_id res chain seq x y z
N LEU A 1 -11.35 11.38 -14.97
CA LEU A 1 -11.60 10.76 -13.65
C LEU A 1 -11.27 11.77 -12.57
N TRP A 2 -12.27 12.48 -12.05
CA TRP A 2 -12.13 13.38 -10.92
C TRP A 2 -12.91 12.75 -9.75
N ILE A 3 -12.20 12.33 -8.72
CA ILE A 3 -12.79 11.80 -7.48
C ILE A 3 -12.94 12.99 -6.54
N GLN A 4 -14.19 13.37 -6.24
CA GLN A 4 -14.53 14.59 -5.49
C GLN A 4 -14.59 14.40 -3.97
N ARG A 5 -14.50 13.16 -3.45
CA ARG A 5 -14.51 12.92 -2.00
C ARG A 5 -13.52 11.82 -1.59
N PRO A 6 -12.62 12.05 -0.61
CA PRO A 6 -11.79 11.02 0.02
C PRO A 6 -12.60 9.86 0.63
N LEU A 7 -13.90 10.05 0.91
CA LEU A 7 -14.80 9.03 1.47
C LEU A 7 -15.04 7.83 0.53
N ASP A 8 -14.90 7.98 -0.80
CA ASP A 8 -15.02 6.86 -1.75
C ASP A 8 -13.82 5.89 -1.65
N PHE A 9 -12.77 6.29 -0.93
CA PHE A 9 -11.64 5.44 -0.59
C PHE A 9 -11.93 4.50 0.60
N SER A 10 -13.16 4.45 1.13
CA SER A 10 -13.59 3.45 2.13
C SER A 10 -13.31 1.99 1.69
N SER A 11 -13.23 1.72 0.38
CA SER A 11 -12.84 0.41 -0.16
C SER A 11 -11.33 0.14 -0.13
N PHE A 12 -10.50 1.11 0.21
CA PHE A 12 -9.04 0.99 0.16
C PHE A 12 -8.47 -0.13 1.03
N PRO A 13 -8.86 -0.28 2.31
CA PRO A 13 -8.38 -1.38 3.14
C PRO A 13 -8.73 -2.76 2.53
N THR A 14 -9.94 -2.90 1.99
CA THR A 14 -10.42 -4.15 1.36
C THR A 14 -9.67 -4.45 0.07
N VAL A 15 -9.47 -3.44 -0.79
CA VAL A 15 -8.71 -3.58 -2.04
C VAL A 15 -7.25 -3.92 -1.73
N LEU A 16 -6.66 -3.28 -0.72
CA LEU A 16 -5.30 -3.58 -0.27
C LEU A 16 -5.20 -5.02 0.22
N LEU A 17 -6.17 -5.50 1.01
CA LEU A 17 -6.20 -6.87 1.53
C LEU A 17 -6.33 -7.90 0.40
N ILE A 18 -7.19 -7.66 -0.58
CA ILE A 18 -7.31 -8.54 -1.76
C ILE A 18 -6.02 -8.52 -2.58
N ALA A 19 -5.42 -7.34 -2.80
CA ALA A 19 -4.18 -7.20 -3.54
C ALA A 19 -3.00 -7.91 -2.85
N THR A 20 -2.91 -7.84 -1.52
CA THR A 20 -1.85 -8.52 -0.76
C THR A 20 -2.05 -10.04 -0.76
N MET A 21 -3.28 -10.54 -0.63
CA MET A 21 -3.57 -11.96 -0.77
C MET A 21 -3.24 -12.49 -2.17
N LEU A 22 -3.57 -11.75 -3.22
CA LEU A 22 -3.23 -12.09 -4.60
C LEU A 22 -1.71 -12.09 -4.81
N ARG A 23 -1.00 -11.07 -4.30
CA ARG A 23 0.47 -10.99 -4.34
C ARG A 23 1.11 -12.18 -3.62
N LEU A 24 0.64 -12.52 -2.41
CA LEU A 24 1.16 -13.67 -1.66
C LEU A 24 0.93 -14.98 -2.43
N SER A 25 -0.25 -15.17 -3.00
CA SER A 25 -0.60 -16.35 -3.78
C SER A 25 0.30 -16.50 -5.02
N LEU A 26 0.56 -15.40 -5.74
CA LEU A 26 1.50 -15.36 -6.86
C LEU A 26 2.92 -15.69 -6.43
N ASN A 27 3.42 -15.08 -5.36
CA ASN A 27 4.77 -15.36 -4.85
C ASN A 27 4.94 -16.84 -4.48
N ILE A 28 3.96 -17.44 -3.79
CA ILE A 28 3.99 -18.86 -3.42
C ILE A 28 3.95 -19.75 -4.67
N ALA A 29 3.06 -19.45 -5.63
CA ALA A 29 2.96 -20.19 -6.88
C ALA A 29 4.27 -20.10 -7.69
N THR A 30 4.86 -18.92 -7.77
CA THR A 30 6.15 -18.65 -8.43
C THR A 30 7.29 -19.39 -7.75
N THR A 31 7.46 -19.27 -6.42
CA THR A 31 8.51 -19.99 -5.68
C THR A 31 8.36 -21.50 -5.84
N ARG A 32 7.13 -22.04 -5.76
CA ARG A 32 6.90 -23.46 -6.04
C ARG A 32 7.33 -23.85 -7.46
N MET A 33 6.99 -23.04 -8.46
CA MET A 33 7.34 -23.29 -9.85
C MET A 33 8.87 -23.28 -10.07
N ILE A 34 9.56 -22.28 -9.51
CA ILE A 34 11.02 -22.16 -9.54
C ILE A 34 11.68 -23.35 -8.86
N LEU A 35 11.22 -23.76 -7.67
CA LEU A 35 11.84 -24.86 -6.94
C LEU A 35 11.55 -26.25 -7.54
N SER A 36 10.37 -26.44 -8.14
CA SER A 36 9.97 -27.75 -8.71
C SER A 36 10.49 -27.98 -10.13
N HIS A 37 10.57 -26.94 -10.96
CA HIS A 37 11.00 -27.08 -12.35
C HIS A 37 12.21 -26.20 -12.70
N GLY A 38 12.85 -25.52 -11.74
CA GLY A 38 14.01 -24.67 -11.99
C GLY A 38 15.20 -25.39 -12.63
N ASN A 39 15.26 -26.72 -12.48
CA ASN A 39 16.28 -27.57 -13.09
C ASN A 39 16.05 -27.85 -14.60
N GLU A 40 14.88 -27.50 -15.16
CA GLU A 40 14.53 -27.66 -16.58
C GLU A 40 14.85 -26.41 -17.43
N GLY A 41 15.50 -25.39 -16.85
CA GLY A 41 16.00 -24.19 -17.54
C GLY A 41 15.07 -22.96 -17.44
N THR A 42 15.47 -21.84 -18.07
CA THR A 42 14.82 -20.52 -17.96
C THR A 42 13.37 -20.45 -18.47
N HIS A 43 12.85 -21.52 -19.07
CA HIS A 43 11.46 -21.63 -19.53
C HIS A 43 10.52 -22.23 -18.48
N ALA A 44 11.06 -22.90 -17.47
CA ALA A 44 10.29 -23.68 -16.51
C ALA A 44 9.80 -22.87 -15.30
N ALA A 45 10.43 -21.71 -15.04
CA ALA A 45 9.97 -20.73 -14.05
C ALA A 45 8.71 -19.95 -14.48
N GLY A 46 8.18 -20.21 -15.69
CA GLY A 46 6.97 -19.59 -16.22
C GLY A 46 7.25 -18.49 -17.26
N TYR A 47 6.33 -18.35 -18.22
CA TYR A 47 6.47 -17.43 -19.36
C TYR A 47 6.69 -15.97 -18.96
N VAL A 48 6.07 -15.54 -17.85
CA VAL A 48 6.23 -14.17 -17.33
C VAL A 48 7.66 -13.93 -16.84
N ILE A 49 8.24 -14.88 -16.09
CA ILE A 49 9.60 -14.75 -15.54
C ILE A 49 10.64 -14.83 -16.65
N SER A 50 10.44 -15.74 -17.62
CA SER A 50 11.32 -15.86 -18.79
C SER A 50 11.30 -14.60 -19.68
N GLY A 51 10.12 -14.00 -19.87
CA GLY A 51 9.98 -12.74 -20.60
C GLY A 51 10.63 -11.57 -19.86
N PHE A 52 10.44 -11.50 -18.54
CA PHE A 52 11.02 -10.46 -17.70
C PHE A 52 12.54 -10.58 -17.58
N SER A 53 13.08 -11.80 -17.48
CA SER A 53 14.52 -12.04 -17.45
C SER A 53 15.17 -11.65 -18.78
N LYS A 54 14.57 -11.99 -19.92
CA LYS A 54 15.04 -11.52 -21.24
C LYS A 54 15.00 -10.00 -21.37
N LEU A 55 13.97 -9.35 -20.82
CA LEU A 55 13.85 -7.89 -20.85
C LEU A 55 14.93 -7.20 -20.00
N VAL A 56 15.18 -7.71 -18.79
CA VAL A 56 16.10 -7.10 -17.82
C VAL A 56 17.56 -7.47 -18.10
N MET A 57 17.82 -8.73 -18.45
CA MET A 57 19.17 -9.25 -18.66
C MET A 57 19.69 -8.98 -20.07
N SER A 58 18.81 -8.76 -21.06
CA SER A 58 19.20 -8.51 -22.45
C SER A 58 20.34 -9.46 -22.90
N SER A 59 21.35 -8.96 -23.61
CA SER A 59 22.53 -9.74 -24.03
C SER A 59 23.62 -9.90 -22.96
N ASP A 60 23.52 -9.23 -21.79
CA ASP A 60 24.58 -9.18 -20.79
C ASP A 60 24.05 -9.41 -19.37
N PHE A 61 24.44 -10.55 -18.80
CA PHE A 61 24.10 -10.96 -17.44
C PHE A 61 24.49 -9.91 -16.37
N VAL A 62 25.65 -9.25 -16.52
CA VAL A 62 26.17 -8.27 -15.56
C VAL A 62 25.28 -7.02 -15.54
N ILE A 63 24.84 -6.56 -16.72
CA ILE A 63 23.91 -5.43 -16.83
C ILE A 63 22.58 -5.80 -16.15
N GLY A 64 22.08 -7.01 -16.40
CA GLY A 64 20.88 -7.53 -15.75
C GLY A 64 20.96 -7.52 -14.23
N LEU A 65 22.09 -7.95 -13.67
CA LEU A 65 22.34 -7.95 -12.22
C LEU A 65 22.35 -6.54 -11.63
N ILE A 66 22.98 -5.57 -12.31
CA ILE A 66 23.02 -4.17 -11.86
C ILE A 66 21.61 -3.57 -11.87
N VAL A 67 20.84 -3.76 -12.94
CA VAL A 67 19.46 -3.28 -13.04
C VAL A 67 18.58 -3.92 -11.96
N PHE A 68 18.76 -5.22 -11.72
CA PHE A 68 18.04 -5.93 -10.67
C PHE A 68 18.33 -5.36 -9.26
N MET A 69 19.60 -5.09 -8.94
CA MET A 69 20.00 -4.42 -7.70
C MET A 69 19.37 -3.02 -7.57
N ILE A 70 19.35 -2.24 -8.64
CA ILE A 70 18.71 -0.92 -8.65
C ILE A 70 17.20 -1.05 -8.36
N LEU A 71 16.52 -2.01 -8.99
CA LEU A 71 15.09 -2.25 -8.76
C LEU A 71 14.80 -2.63 -7.30
N ILE A 72 15.62 -3.50 -6.69
CA ILE A 72 15.52 -3.85 -5.26
C ILE A 72 15.67 -2.60 -4.38
N VAL A 73 16.70 -1.80 -4.64
CA VAL A 73 16.99 -0.58 -3.87
C VAL A 73 15.85 0.43 -3.99
N VAL A 74 15.36 0.69 -5.20
CA VAL A 74 14.23 1.61 -5.43
C VAL A 74 12.96 1.09 -4.77
N ASN A 75 12.64 -0.20 -4.93
CA ASN A 75 11.45 -0.79 -4.34
C ASN A 75 11.46 -0.66 -2.80
N PHE A 76 12.58 -1.00 -2.16
CA PHE A 76 12.66 -0.99 -0.70
C PHE A 76 12.89 0.39 -0.08
N ILE A 77 13.87 1.15 -0.58
CA ILE A 77 14.26 2.43 0.02
C ILE A 77 13.32 3.56 -0.42
N VAL A 78 12.95 3.62 -1.70
CA VAL A 78 12.17 4.75 -2.22
C VAL A 78 10.69 4.48 -2.04
N ILE A 79 10.19 3.35 -2.52
CA ILE A 79 8.75 3.07 -2.52
C ILE A 79 8.28 2.67 -1.12
N THR A 80 8.83 1.61 -0.52
CA THR A 80 8.34 1.14 0.79
C THR A 80 8.56 2.17 1.89
N LYS A 81 9.82 2.60 2.14
CA LYS A 81 10.08 3.57 3.22
C LYS A 81 9.46 4.95 2.94
N GLY A 82 9.45 5.39 1.68
CA GLY A 82 8.83 6.67 1.30
C GLY A 82 7.32 6.65 1.51
N ALA A 83 6.63 5.60 1.06
CA ALA A 83 5.19 5.45 1.24
C ALA A 83 4.80 5.34 2.72
N THR A 84 5.55 4.58 3.53
CA THR A 84 5.28 4.49 4.98
C THR A 84 5.37 5.85 5.66
N ARG A 85 6.41 6.65 5.38
CA ARG A 85 6.56 7.98 6.00
C ARG A 85 5.44 8.93 5.59
N ILE A 86 5.06 8.94 4.31
CA ILE A 86 3.98 9.82 3.81
C ILE A 86 2.64 9.43 4.45
N ALA A 87 2.35 8.14 4.56
CA ALA A 87 1.10 7.66 5.14
C ALA A 87 1.01 7.87 6.65
N GLU A 88 2.09 7.59 7.40
CA GLU A 88 2.15 7.82 8.85
C GLU A 88 1.96 9.30 9.20
N VAL A 89 2.68 10.18 8.48
CA VAL A 89 2.62 11.62 8.70
C VAL A 89 1.27 12.19 8.27
N GLY A 90 0.74 11.77 7.11
CA GLY A 90 -0.56 12.21 6.62
C GLY A 90 -1.72 11.76 7.52
N ALA A 91 -1.72 10.50 7.96
CA ALA A 91 -2.73 10.00 8.88
C ALA A 91 -2.67 10.72 10.23
N ARG A 92 -1.46 10.92 10.77
CA ARG A 92 -1.28 11.60 12.05
C ARG A 92 -1.71 13.07 11.99
N PHE A 93 -1.35 13.81 10.95
CA PHE A 93 -1.80 15.20 10.80
C PHE A 93 -3.32 15.32 10.69
N THR A 94 -3.97 14.39 9.98
CA THR A 94 -5.43 14.41 9.87
C THR A 94 -6.11 14.01 11.19
N LEU A 95 -5.60 13.00 11.89
CA LEU A 95 -6.10 12.57 13.19
C LEU A 95 -5.93 13.65 14.27
N ASP A 96 -4.78 14.34 14.28
CA ASP A 96 -4.49 15.44 15.22
C ASP A 96 -5.41 16.67 14.96
N ALA A 97 -5.97 16.81 13.75
CA ALA A 97 -6.90 17.88 13.41
C ALA A 97 -8.37 17.60 13.83
N ILE A 98 -8.71 16.36 14.20
CA ILE A 98 -10.08 15.94 14.55
C ILE A 98 -10.64 16.69 15.76
N PRO A 99 -9.92 16.84 16.89
CA PRO A 99 -10.42 17.61 18.03
C PRO A 99 -10.71 19.07 17.65
N GLY A 100 -9.89 19.70 16.81
CA GLY A 100 -10.11 21.06 16.34
C GLY A 100 -11.37 21.19 15.47
N LYS A 101 -11.59 20.23 14.57
CA LYS A 101 -12.82 20.15 13.76
C LYS A 101 -14.05 19.90 14.64
N GLN A 102 -13.96 19.06 15.67
CA GLN A 102 -15.06 18.85 16.64
C GLN A 102 -15.38 20.13 17.41
N MET A 103 -14.36 20.83 17.93
CA MET A 103 -14.55 22.12 18.60
C MET A 103 -15.20 23.17 17.69
N SER A 104 -14.89 23.17 16.39
CA SER A 104 -15.53 24.08 15.43
C SER A 104 -17.02 23.78 15.26
N ILE A 105 -17.43 22.51 15.26
CA ILE A 105 -18.85 22.11 15.21
C ILE A 105 -19.57 22.54 16.48
N ASP A 106 -18.92 22.38 17.64
CA ASP A 106 -19.50 22.75 18.92
C ASP A 106 -19.67 24.27 19.05
N ALA A 107 -18.71 25.04 18.51
CA ALA A 107 -18.78 26.48 18.42
C ALA A 107 -19.89 26.95 17.46
N ASP A 108 -20.01 26.33 16.28
CA ASP A 108 -21.06 26.63 15.31
C ASP A 108 -22.46 26.34 15.88
N LEU A 109 -22.62 25.23 16.62
CA LEU A 109 -23.87 24.86 17.27
C LEU A 109 -24.21 25.83 18.40
N SER A 110 -23.23 26.18 19.23
CA SER A 110 -23.40 27.13 20.34
C SER A 110 -23.69 28.56 19.84
N ALA A 111 -23.18 28.93 18.67
CA ALA A 111 -23.48 30.20 18.00
C ALA A 111 -24.82 30.20 17.24
N GLY A 112 -25.53 29.08 17.20
CA GLY A 112 -26.79 28.93 16.46
C GLY A 112 -26.63 28.96 14.93
N MET A 113 -25.42 28.80 14.41
CA MET A 113 -25.15 28.76 12.96
C MET A 113 -25.55 27.43 12.32
N ILE A 114 -25.62 26.35 13.12
CA ILE A 114 -26.07 25.02 12.70
C ILE A 114 -27.10 24.44 13.68
N ASP A 115 -28.00 23.62 13.16
CA ASP A 115 -28.97 22.85 13.97
C ASP A 115 -28.34 21.56 14.53
N GLU A 116 -28.90 21.03 15.60
CA GLU A 116 -28.41 19.83 16.30
C GLU A 116 -28.36 18.60 15.38
N LYS A 117 -29.33 18.46 14.47
CA LYS A 117 -29.29 17.40 13.44
C LYS A 117 -28.09 17.55 12.50
N THR A 118 -27.74 18.78 12.14
CA THR A 118 -26.61 19.06 11.25
C THR A 118 -25.28 18.85 11.97
N ALA A 119 -25.19 19.26 13.23
CA ALA A 119 -24.04 18.99 14.09
C ALA A 119 -23.78 17.49 14.25
N GLN A 120 -24.85 16.70 14.46
CA GLN A 120 -24.75 15.26 14.60
C GLN A 120 -24.32 14.56 13.30
N LEU A 121 -24.80 15.04 12.14
CA LEU A 121 -24.34 14.55 10.83
C LEU A 121 -22.85 14.82 10.63
N ARG A 122 -22.39 16.05 10.88
CA ARG A 122 -20.97 16.42 10.73
C ARG A 122 -20.05 15.66 11.70
N ARG A 123 -20.50 15.42 12.93
CA ARG A 123 -19.76 14.60 13.90
C ARG A 123 -19.60 13.15 13.42
N ARG A 124 -20.64 12.58 12.80
CA ARG A 124 -20.60 11.23 12.22
C ARG A 124 -19.64 11.16 11.03
N GLU A 125 -19.65 12.16 10.15
CA GLU A 125 -18.68 12.26 9.05
C GLU A 125 -17.23 12.34 9.57
N LEU A 126 -17.00 13.09 10.65
CA LEU A 126 -15.70 13.17 11.34
C LEU A 126 -15.26 11.83 11.95
N GLU A 127 -16.20 11.06 12.50
CA GLU A 127 -15.93 9.74 13.06
C GLU A 127 -15.56 8.74 11.96
N GLU A 128 -16.26 8.78 10.82
CA GLU A 128 -15.92 7.99 9.63
C GLU A 128 -14.54 8.38 9.06
N GLU A 129 -14.23 9.68 9.01
CA GLU A 129 -12.90 10.19 8.62
C GLU A 129 -11.81 9.67 9.58
N SER A 130 -12.04 9.74 10.90
CA SER A 130 -11.15 9.21 11.93
C SER A 130 -10.84 7.73 11.74
N SER A 131 -11.90 6.93 11.58
CA SER A 131 -11.80 5.48 11.39
C SER A 131 -11.02 5.13 10.12
N PHE A 132 -11.27 5.86 9.02
CA PHE A 132 -10.55 5.68 7.77
C PHE A 132 -9.05 5.96 7.93
N PHE A 133 -8.65 7.13 8.45
CA PHE A 133 -7.23 7.46 8.62
C PHE A 133 -6.52 6.57 9.65
N GLY A 134 -7.22 6.13 10.71
CA GLY A 134 -6.72 5.13 11.64
C GLY A 134 -6.45 3.78 10.97
N SER A 135 -7.37 3.30 10.13
CA SER A 135 -7.19 2.08 9.35
C SER A 135 -6.08 2.21 8.29
N MET A 136 -5.91 3.41 7.71
CA MET A 136 -4.87 3.71 6.71
C MET A 136 -3.46 3.68 7.32
N ASP A 137 -3.26 4.20 8.53
CA ASP A 137 -1.98 4.07 9.25
C ASP A 137 -1.62 2.60 9.52
N GLY A 138 -2.61 1.81 9.97
CA GLY A 138 -2.45 0.37 10.19
C GLY A 138 -2.11 -0.40 8.91
N ALA A 139 -2.83 -0.12 7.82
CA ALA A 139 -2.59 -0.69 6.49
C ALA A 139 -1.18 -0.35 5.96
N SER A 140 -0.69 0.86 6.22
CA SER A 140 0.64 1.29 5.77
C SER A 140 1.77 0.57 6.48
N LYS A 141 1.58 0.20 7.75
CA LYS A 141 2.49 -0.68 8.50
C LYS A 141 2.49 -2.10 7.94
N PHE A 142 1.35 -2.60 7.45
CA PHE A 142 1.25 -3.90 6.78
C PHE A 142 2.04 -3.95 5.46
N VAL A 143 1.94 -2.91 4.64
CA VAL A 143 2.70 -2.80 3.37
C VAL A 143 4.21 -2.85 3.60
N ARG A 144 4.69 -2.28 4.71
CA ARG A 144 6.11 -2.38 5.10
C ARG A 144 6.52 -3.83 5.42
N GLY A 145 5.67 -4.59 6.09
CA GLY A 145 5.91 -6.02 6.37
C GLY A 145 5.95 -6.86 5.09
N ASP A 146 5.01 -6.62 4.17
CA ASP A 146 4.95 -7.30 2.86
C ASP A 146 6.20 -7.06 2.02
N ALA A 147 6.72 -5.83 2.01
CA ALA A 147 7.95 -5.52 1.29
C ALA A 147 9.19 -6.25 1.83
N ILE A 148 9.30 -6.41 3.16
CA ILE A 148 10.39 -7.17 3.79
C ILE A 148 10.26 -8.66 3.42
N ALA A 149 9.05 -9.21 3.47
CA ALA A 149 8.79 -10.58 3.05
C ALA A 149 9.14 -10.79 1.57
N GLY A 150 8.80 -9.82 0.72
CA GLY A 150 9.18 -9.81 -0.71
C GLY A 150 10.69 -9.91 -0.92
N LEU A 151 11.48 -9.11 -0.20
CA LEU A 151 12.95 -9.19 -0.28
C LEU A 151 13.49 -10.55 0.18
N ILE A 152 12.93 -11.13 1.23
CA ILE A 152 13.35 -12.46 1.72
C ILE A 152 13.03 -13.52 0.67
N ILE A 153 11.83 -13.49 0.07
CA ILE A 153 11.44 -14.42 -1.01
C ILE A 153 12.36 -14.27 -2.21
N THR A 154 12.72 -13.04 -2.60
CA THR A 154 13.69 -12.78 -3.68
C THR A 154 15.09 -13.28 -3.35
N ALA A 155 15.52 -13.27 -2.09
CA ALA A 155 16.81 -13.79 -1.68
C ALA A 155 16.86 -15.33 -1.61
N ILE A 156 15.70 -15.97 -1.38
CA ILE A 156 15.57 -17.43 -1.33
C ILE A 156 15.48 -18.04 -2.74
N ASN A 157 14.82 -17.34 -3.67
CA ASN A 157 14.67 -17.75 -5.07
C ASN A 157 15.94 -17.45 -5.89
#